data_AF-A0A2I3TQ28-F1
#
_entry.id   AF-A0A2I3TQ28-F1
#
_cell.length_a   1.000
_cell.length_b   1.000
_cell.length_c   1.000
_cell.angle_alpha   90.00
_cell.angle_beta   90.00
_cell.angle_gamma   90.00
#
_symmetry.space_group_name_H-M   'P 1'
#
loop_
_entity.id
_entity.type
_entity.pdbx_description
1 polymer ?
#
loop_
_entity_poly.entity_id
_entity_poly.type
_entity_poly.pdbx_seq_one_letter_code
_entity_poly.pdbx_strand_id
1 'polypeptide(L)'
;MVSSAQMGFNLQALLEQLSQDELSKFKYLITTFSLAHELQKIPHKEVDKADGKQLVEILTSHCDSYWVEMASLQVFEKMHRMDLSERAKDEVREAALKSFNKRKPLSLGKLPHL
;
A
#
# COMPACT_ATOMS: atom_id res chain seq x y z
N MET A 1 -16.63 -1.68 -12.56
CA MET A 1 -15.65 -2.30 -11.65
C MET A 1 -14.80 -1.18 -11.10
N VAL A 2 -14.84 -0.96 -9.79
CA VAL A 2 -14.10 0.11 -9.12
C VAL A 2 -12.62 -0.13 -9.43
N SER A 3 -11.95 0.83 -10.07
CA SER A 3 -10.49 0.76 -10.18
C SER A 3 -9.98 0.64 -8.75
N SER A 4 -9.41 -0.52 -8.42
CA SER A 4 -8.59 -0.66 -7.22
C SER A 4 -7.63 0.51 -7.28
N ALA A 5 -7.77 1.44 -6.34
CA ALA A 5 -6.90 2.59 -6.26
C ALA A 5 -5.47 2.03 -6.26
N GLN A 6 -4.73 2.31 -7.33
CA GLN A 6 -3.43 1.72 -7.57
C GLN A 6 -2.52 2.20 -6.44
N MET A 7 -2.37 1.36 -5.42
CA MET A 7 -1.38 1.61 -4.41
C MET A 7 -0.01 1.58 -5.10
N GLY A 8 0.91 2.44 -4.65
CA GLY A 8 2.27 2.53 -5.17
C GLY A 8 3.07 1.24 -4.96
N PHE A 9 2.54 0.27 -4.22
CA PHE A 9 3.12 -1.04 -3.98
C PHE A 9 2.05 -2.14 -3.88
N ASN A 10 2.45 -3.39 -4.04
CA ASN A 10 1.55 -4.54 -3.95
C ASN A 10 1.37 -5.02 -2.50
N LEU A 11 0.42 -4.43 -1.77
CA LEU A 11 0.15 -4.79 -0.38
C LEU A 11 -0.19 -6.28 -0.21
N GLN A 12 -0.96 -6.88 -1.11
CA GLN A 12 -1.36 -8.29 -1.00
C GLN A 12 -0.12 -9.20 -0.98
N ALA A 13 0.81 -9.00 -1.91
CA ALA A 13 2.03 -9.79 -2.00
C ALA A 13 2.94 -9.63 -0.76
N LEU A 14 2.89 -8.47 -0.09
CA LEU A 14 3.62 -8.26 1.17
C LEU A 14 2.94 -8.99 2.33
N LEU A 15 1.62 -8.98 2.40
CA LEU A 15 0.85 -9.70 3.43
C LEU A 15 0.99 -11.22 3.30
N GLU A 16 1.11 -11.75 2.08
CA GLU A 16 1.36 -13.18 1.82
C GLU A 16 2.77 -13.64 2.27
N GLN A 17 3.70 -12.72 2.49
CA GLN A 17 5.03 -13.03 3.08
C GLN A 17 5.03 -13.02 4.61
N LEU A 18 3.91 -12.70 5.25
CA LEU A 18 3.75 -12.79 6.69
C LEU A 18 3.35 -14.22 7.07
N SER A 19 3.93 -14.71 8.16
CA SER A 19 3.39 -15.87 8.87
C SER A 19 2.01 -15.57 9.47
N GLN A 20 1.28 -16.60 9.91
CA GLN A 20 -0.06 -16.41 10.49
C GLN A 20 -0.05 -15.54 11.76
N ASP A 21 0.97 -15.69 12.62
CA ASP A 21 1.17 -14.86 13.81
C ASP A 21 1.45 -13.40 13.44
N GLU A 22 2.30 -13.19 12.45
CA GLU A 22 2.63 -11.86 11.94
C GLU A 22 1.43 -11.18 11.28
N LEU A 23 0.64 -11.90 10.50
CA LEU A 23 -0.59 -11.40 9.89
C LEU A 23 -1.63 -11.05 10.97
N SER A 24 -1.74 -11.87 12.02
CA SER A 24 -2.62 -11.58 13.17
C SER A 24 -2.17 -10.30 13.89
N LYS A 25 -0.87 -10.12 14.09
CA LYS A 25 -0.29 -8.89 14.63
C LYS A 25 -0.54 -7.69 13.71
N PHE A 26 -0.43 -7.87 12.39
CA PHE A 26 -0.73 -6.84 11.41
C PHE A 26 -2.19 -6.39 11.52
N LYS A 27 -3.15 -7.32 11.54
CA LYS A 27 -4.59 -7.05 11.73
C LYS A 27 -4.87 -6.28 13.01
N TYR A 28 -4.22 -6.67 14.11
CA TYR A 28 -4.36 -5.96 15.38
C TYR A 28 -3.81 -4.53 15.30
N LEU A 29 -2.62 -4.35 14.73
CA LEU A 29 -1.98 -3.03 14.66
C LEU A 29 -2.69 -2.08 13.68
N ILE A 30 -3.15 -2.57 12.52
CA ILE A 30 -3.84 -1.74 11.53
C ILE A 30 -5.19 -1.25 12.04
N THR A 31 -5.88 -2.06 12.86
CA THR A 31 -7.17 -1.72 13.47
C THR A 31 -7.05 -0.87 14.73
N THR A 32 -5.85 -0.78 15.32
CA THR A 32 -5.57 0.05 16.51
C THR A 32 -4.87 1.36 16.16
N PHE A 33 -4.51 1.57 14.88
CA PHE A 33 -3.77 2.74 14.44
C PHE A 33 -4.63 4.01 14.49
N SER A 34 -4.31 4.94 15.40
CA SER A 34 -5.12 6.10 15.81
C SER A 34 -5.45 7.19 14.76
N LEU A 35 -5.44 6.88 13.46
CA LEU A 35 -6.01 7.77 12.44
C LEU A 35 -7.56 7.66 12.50
N ALA A 36 -8.09 8.32 13.53
CA ALA A 36 -9.40 8.10 14.15
C ALA A 36 -10.62 8.21 13.23
N HIS A 37 -10.49 8.77 12.02
CA HIS A 37 -11.60 8.94 11.09
C HIS A 37 -11.81 7.72 10.18
N GLU A 38 -10.73 7.10 9.71
CA GLU A 38 -10.82 5.95 8.80
C GLU A 38 -11.00 4.63 9.56
N LEU A 39 -10.48 4.53 10.78
CA LEU A 39 -10.69 3.36 11.64
C LEU A 39 -12.16 3.05 11.91
N GLN A 40 -13.03 4.07 12.06
CA GLN A 40 -14.45 3.86 12.32
C GLN A 40 -15.16 3.12 11.18
N LYS A 41 -14.58 3.15 9.97
CA LYS A 41 -15.13 2.49 8.80
C LYS A 41 -14.73 1.01 8.71
N ILE A 42 -13.73 0.56 9.48
CA ILE A 42 -13.16 -0.78 9.33
C ILE A 42 -14.00 -1.82 10.09
N PRO A 43 -14.54 -2.85 9.40
CA PRO A 43 -15.27 -3.92 10.06
C PRO A 43 -14.31 -4.88 10.77
N HIS A 44 -14.04 -4.65 12.07
CA HIS A 44 -13.11 -5.46 12.89
C HIS A 44 -13.37 -6.98 12.81
N LYS A 45 -14.65 -7.41 12.79
CA LYS A 45 -15.02 -8.83 12.72
C LYS A 45 -14.62 -9.49 11.40
N GLU A 46 -14.58 -8.72 10.32
CA GLU A 46 -14.18 -9.22 9.00
C GLU A 46 -12.66 -9.24 8.88
N VAL A 47 -12.00 -8.19 9.36
CA VAL A 47 -10.53 -8.12 9.43
C VAL A 47 -9.92 -9.29 10.20
N ASP A 48 -10.52 -9.68 11.33
CA ASP A 48 -10.05 -10.80 12.15
C ASP A 48 -9.99 -12.11 11.35
N LYS A 49 -11.01 -12.38 10.53
CA LYS A 49 -11.16 -13.61 9.74
C LYS A 49 -10.47 -13.57 8.38
N ALA A 50 -10.12 -12.38 7.89
CA ALA A 50 -9.60 -12.18 6.56
C ALA A 50 -8.22 -12.82 6.35
N ASP A 51 -7.98 -13.45 5.22
CA ASP A 51 -6.62 -13.73 4.75
C ASP A 51 -5.95 -12.45 4.20
N GLY A 52 -4.69 -12.56 3.76
CA GLY A 52 -3.93 -11.42 3.24
C GLY A 52 -4.62 -10.70 2.08
N LYS A 53 -5.28 -11.44 1.18
CA LYS A 53 -6.00 -10.87 0.04
C LYS A 53 -7.28 -10.17 0.49
N GLN A 54 -8.09 -10.87 1.28
CA GLN A 54 -9.34 -10.33 1.81
C GLN A 54 -9.09 -9.08 2.65
N LEU A 55 -7.97 -9.03 3.38
CA LEU A 55 -7.60 -7.86 4.16
C LEU A 55 -7.36 -6.63 3.28
N VAL A 56 -6.68 -6.79 2.14
CA VAL A 56 -6.50 -5.68 1.18
C VAL A 56 -7.83 -5.18 0.65
N GLU A 57 -8.72 -6.09 0.27
CA GLU A 57 -10.05 -5.74 -0.24
C GLU A 57 -10.87 -4.97 0.81
N ILE A 58 -10.86 -5.41 2.07
CA ILE A 58 -11.53 -4.70 3.17
C ILE A 58 -10.91 -3.32 3.36
N LEU A 59 -9.59 -3.21 3.46
CA LEU A 59 -8.93 -1.93 3.72
C LEU A 59 -9.17 -0.92 2.59
N THR A 60 -9.06 -1.35 1.33
CA THR A 60 -9.24 -0.49 0.16
C THR A 60 -10.71 -0.18 -0.17
N SER A 61 -11.65 -0.97 0.33
CA SER A 61 -13.09 -0.70 0.22
C SER A 61 -13.56 0.32 1.25
N HIS A 62 -12.94 0.36 2.43
CA HIS A 62 -13.39 1.18 3.55
C HIS A 62 -12.56 2.45 3.77
N CYS A 63 -11.30 2.48 3.31
CA CYS A 63 -10.37 3.57 3.53
C CYS A 63 -9.74 4.06 2.22
N ASP A 64 -9.29 5.32 2.22
CA ASP A 64 -8.51 5.86 1.11
C ASP A 64 -7.21 5.07 0.90
N SER A 65 -6.83 4.80 -0.36
CA SER A 65 -5.62 4.03 -0.66
C SER A 65 -4.35 4.65 -0.06
N TYR A 66 -4.25 5.98 -0.06
CA TYR A 66 -3.14 6.69 0.57
C TYR A 66 -3.06 6.41 2.08
N TRP A 67 -4.22 6.33 2.75
CA TRP A 67 -4.28 5.96 4.16
C TRP A 67 -3.81 4.51 4.35
N VAL A 68 -4.31 3.59 3.51
CA VAL A 68 -3.94 2.16 3.56
C VAL A 68 -2.44 1.98 3.37
N GLU A 69 -1.82 2.69 2.43
CA GLU A 69 -0.37 2.69 2.21
C GLU A 69 0.39 3.15 3.46
N MET A 70 0.08 4.35 3.96
CA MET A 70 0.76 4.96 5.10
C MET A 70 0.60 4.15 6.38
N ALA A 71 -0.58 3.57 6.59
CA ALA A 71 -0.87 2.73 7.74
C ALA A 71 -0.11 1.39 7.63
N SER A 72 -0.10 0.75 6.45
CA SER A 72 0.61 -0.51 6.24
C SER A 72 2.12 -0.36 6.45
N LEU A 73 2.74 0.71 5.93
CA LEU A 73 4.16 1.01 6.14
C LEU A 73 4.51 1.13 7.63
N GLN A 74 3.70 1.87 8.39
CA GLN A 74 3.91 2.05 9.83
C GLN A 74 3.68 0.75 10.61
N VAL A 75 2.73 -0.08 10.20
CA VAL A 75 2.50 -1.39 10.83
C VAL A 75 3.69 -2.32 10.59
N PHE A 76 4.23 -2.38 9.37
CA PHE A 76 5.42 -3.17 9.06
C PHE A 76 6.62 -2.76 9.92
N GLU A 77 6.84 -1.45 10.10
CA GLU A 77 7.88 -0.94 11.00
C GLU A 77 7.64 -1.34 12.47
N LYS A 78 6.40 -1.18 12.97
CA LYS A 78 6.04 -1.56 14.36
C LYS A 78 6.17 -3.05 14.65
N MET A 79 5.97 -3.90 13.65
CA MET A 79 6.14 -5.34 13.82
C MET A 79 7.57 -5.83 13.56
N HIS A 80 8.51 -4.91 13.32
CA HIS A 80 9.92 -5.17 12.99
C HIS A 80 10.15 -5.86 11.64
N ARG A 81 9.19 -5.77 10.71
CA ARG A 81 9.33 -6.21 9.31
C ARG A 81 9.83 -5.07 8.43
N MET A 82 11.04 -4.59 8.75
CA MET A 82 11.71 -3.53 8.01
C MET A 82 11.96 -3.92 6.55
N ASP A 83 12.20 -5.21 6.30
CA ASP A 83 12.33 -5.80 4.96
C ASP A 83 11.13 -5.49 4.07
N LEU A 84 9.91 -5.65 4.60
CA LEU A 84 8.67 -5.39 3.84
C LEU A 84 8.40 -3.89 3.72
N SER A 85 8.73 -3.11 4.75
CA SER A 85 8.58 -1.64 4.72
C SER A 85 9.50 -1.00 3.68
N GLU A 86 10.78 -1.42 3.63
CA GLU A 86 11.75 -0.94 2.64
C GLU A 86 11.34 -1.31 1.22
N ARG A 87 10.94 -2.57 1.00
CA ARG A 87 10.44 -3.00 -0.31
C ARG A 87 9.21 -2.21 -0.76
N ALA A 88 8.27 -1.95 0.13
CA ALA A 88 7.10 -1.13 -0.18
C ALA A 88 7.50 0.31 -0.56
N LYS A 89 8.43 0.93 0.18
CA LYS A 89 8.96 2.27 -0.13
C LYS A 89 9.67 2.31 -1.49
N ASP A 90 10.44 1.27 -1.82
CA ASP A 90 11.11 1.14 -3.11
C ASP A 90 10.10 1.01 -4.25
N GLU A 91 9.05 0.20 -4.10
CA GLU A 91 7.97 0.08 -5.09
C GLU A 91 7.28 1.43 -5.35
N VAL A 92 6.96 2.19 -4.28
CA VAL A 92 6.38 3.54 -4.38
C VAL A 92 7.31 4.49 -5.14
N ARG A 93 8.62 4.45 -4.82
CA ARG A 93 9.63 5.29 -5.49
C ARG A 93 9.74 4.94 -6.98
N GLU A 94 9.77 3.66 -7.31
CA GLU A 94 9.80 3.18 -8.69
C GLU A 94 8.55 3.57 -9.48
N ALA A 95 7.36 3.48 -8.86
CA ALA A 95 6.12 3.94 -9.45
C ALA A 95 6.15 5.45 -9.75
N ALA A 96 6.67 6.26 -8.82
CA ALA A 96 6.82 7.70 -9.00
C ALA A 96 7.80 8.04 -10.14
N LEU A 97 8.94 7.36 -10.23
CA LEU A 97 9.93 7.55 -11.30
C LEU A 97 9.36 7.20 -12.69
N LYS A 98 8.62 6.10 -12.80
CA LYS A 98 7.94 5.70 -14.05
C LYS A 98 6.92 6.74 -14.49
N SER A 99 6.15 7.30 -13.55
CA SER A 99 5.19 8.38 -13.83
C SER A 99 5.87 9.64 -14.36
N PHE A 100 7.00 10.03 -13.77
CA PHE A 100 7.78 11.20 -14.20
C PHE A 100 8.35 11.01 -15.62
N ASN A 101 8.95 9.85 -15.91
CA ASN A 101 9.50 9.56 -17.24
C ASN A 101 8.43 9.51 -18.33
N LYS A 102 7.20 9.07 -18.02
CA LYS A 102 6.06 9.09 -18.96
C LYS A 102 5.58 10.50 -19.32
N ARG A 103 5.80 11.50 -18.46
CA ARG A 103 5.37 12.89 -18.69
C ARG A 103 6.41 13.73 -19.44
N LYS A 104 7.57 13.18 -19.78
CA LYS A 104 8.57 13.90 -20.59
C LYS A 104 8.07 13.96 -22.04
N PRO A 105 7.80 15.15 -22.63
CA PRO A 105 7.44 15.23 -24.03
C PRO A 105 8.64 14.76 -24.84
N LEU A 106 8.44 13.78 -25.72
CA LEU A 106 9.43 13.34 -26.68
C LEU A 106 9.52 14.37 -27.83
N SER A 107 9.95 15.58 -27.53
CA SER A 107 10.19 16.64 -28.51
C SER A 107 11.52 17.33 -28.26
N LEU A 108 12.60 16.58 -28.49
CA LEU A 108 13.91 17.14 -28.84
C LEU A 108 14.28 16.67 -30.25
N GLY A 109 13.32 16.80 -31.17
CA GLY A 109 13.52 16.56 -32.60
C GLY A 109 14.31 17.73 -33.20
N LYS A 110 15.59 17.47 -33.50
CA LYS A 110 16.45 18.09 -34.52
C LYS A 110 16.23 19.59 -34.79
N LEU A 111 17.13 20.43 -34.28
CA LEU A 111 17.44 21.70 -34.92
C LEU A 111 18.16 21.40 -36.25
N PRO A 112 17.68 21.90 -37.40
CA PRO A 112 18.49 21.94 -38.61
C PRO A 112 19.59 22.97 -38.40
N HIS A 113 20.84 22.54 -38.55
CA HIS A 113 21.97 23.44 -38.69
C HIS A 113 21.77 24.26 -39.98
N LEU A 114 21.70 25.59 -39.81
CA LEU A 114 21.87 26.59 -40.88
C LEU A 114 23.36 26.71 -41.23
#